data_AF-A0A8D8UUV9-F1
#
_entry.id   AF-A0A8D8UUV9-F1
#
_cell.length_a   1.000
_cell.length_b   1.000
_cell.length_c   1.000
_cell.angle_alpha   90.00
_cell.angle_beta   90.00
_cell.angle_gamma   90.00
#
_symmetry.space_group_name_H-M   'P 1'
#
loop_
_entity.id
_entity.type
_entity.pdbx_description
1 polymer ?
#
loop_
_entity_poly.entity_id
_entity_poly.type
_entity_poly.pdbx_seq_one_letter_code
_entity_poly.pdbx_strand_id
1 'polypeptide(L)'
;MRTQLKRQAEAHSDHLAEIMKLKQNAVDSKVVREYETKLFEEKAKYKEQIGAMIGRMKAFEEAFKKRAYSEEAVQHSQALWRASQALVLRVKSALTHQDVKPLREEVEAIKKSAAKSDTFVQTVCAAFPIEALTKGVYSEQALRERFLDVQDSAYRVALVPESGATLPIVFLSYLQSLFIIRGLSGISAEEVRDEPTAKLNNLNTYEILERARYFVDRSDLLQAVKYMNLLQGGSKAVSSQWVADALVYLETETAAKALLSHAASVTFVQ
;
A
#
# COMPACT_ATOMS: atom_id res chain seq x y z
N MET A 1 9.61 -24.51 -116.93
CA MET A 1 9.72 -23.30 -116.08
C MET A 1 8.57 -23.13 -115.08
N ARG A 2 7.29 -23.29 -115.46
CA ARG A 2 6.14 -23.14 -114.51
C ARG A 2 6.15 -24.10 -113.31
N THR A 3 6.65 -25.33 -113.46
CA THR A 3 6.68 -26.35 -112.39
C THR A 3 7.81 -26.16 -111.37
N GLN A 4 8.96 -25.62 -111.78
CA GLN A 4 10.07 -25.28 -110.88
C GLN A 4 9.74 -24.07 -110.00
N LEU A 5 9.09 -23.05 -110.56
CA LEU A 5 8.58 -21.91 -109.79
C LEU A 5 7.52 -22.32 -108.77
N LYS A 6 6.68 -23.31 -109.11
CA LYS A 6 5.65 -23.82 -108.20
C LYS A 6 6.25 -24.55 -107.00
N ARG A 7 7.26 -25.40 -107.22
CA ARG A 7 8.01 -26.06 -106.14
C ARG A 7 8.81 -25.09 -105.28
N GLN A 8 9.37 -24.05 -105.90
CA GLN A 8 10.09 -23.01 -105.17
C GLN A 8 9.12 -22.18 -104.32
N ALA A 9 7.93 -21.86 -104.84
CA ALA A 9 6.86 -21.21 -104.09
C ALA A 9 6.31 -22.08 -102.95
N GLU A 10 6.15 -23.39 -103.16
CA GLU A 10 5.76 -24.36 -102.11
C GLU A 10 6.82 -24.47 -101.02
N ALA A 11 8.11 -24.63 -101.38
CA ALA A 11 9.20 -24.67 -100.41
C ALA A 11 9.35 -23.33 -99.63
N HIS A 12 9.14 -22.19 -100.29
CA HIS A 12 9.10 -20.90 -99.62
C HIS A 12 7.87 -20.76 -98.70
N SER A 13 6.71 -21.27 -99.11
CA SER A 13 5.51 -21.33 -98.27
C SER A 13 5.72 -22.19 -97.03
N ASP A 14 6.31 -23.36 -97.19
CA ASP A 14 6.60 -24.29 -96.09
C ASP A 14 7.66 -23.71 -95.14
N HIS A 15 8.70 -23.08 -95.67
CA HIS A 15 9.71 -22.40 -94.86
C HIS A 15 9.14 -21.19 -94.11
N LEU A 16 8.26 -20.40 -94.73
CA LEU A 16 7.55 -19.31 -94.06
C LEU A 16 6.62 -19.83 -92.97
N ALA A 17 5.93 -20.95 -93.20
CA ALA A 17 5.08 -21.59 -92.20
C ALA A 17 5.90 -22.13 -91.01
N GLU A 18 7.08 -22.70 -91.26
CA GLU A 18 8.01 -23.17 -90.23
C GLU A 18 8.59 -22.00 -89.42
N ILE A 19 9.02 -20.92 -90.07
CA ILE A 19 9.48 -19.70 -89.38
C ILE A 19 8.34 -19.09 -88.57
N MET A 20 7.12 -19.02 -89.10
CA MET A 20 5.96 -18.52 -88.36
C MET A 20 5.68 -19.35 -87.12
N LYS A 21 5.75 -20.69 -87.21
CA LYS A 21 5.62 -21.58 -86.04
C LYS A 21 6.74 -21.36 -85.03
N LEU A 22 7.98 -21.24 -85.46
CA LEU A 22 9.11 -20.95 -84.56
C LEU A 22 8.96 -19.59 -83.87
N LYS A 23 8.52 -18.57 -84.59
CA LYS A 23 8.24 -17.24 -84.05
C LYS A 23 7.07 -17.28 -83.07
N GLN A 24 5.99 -18.00 -83.40
CA GLN A 24 4.85 -18.19 -82.52
C GLN A 24 5.26 -18.86 -81.22
N ASN A 25 5.98 -19.99 -81.29
CA ASN A 25 6.47 -20.71 -80.11
C ASN A 25 7.43 -19.84 -79.27
N ALA A 26 8.28 -19.03 -79.92
CA ALA A 26 9.18 -18.12 -79.22
C ALA A 26 8.43 -16.96 -78.52
N VAL A 27 7.36 -16.45 -79.13
CA VAL A 27 6.47 -15.45 -78.51
C VAL A 27 5.72 -16.08 -77.35
N ASP A 28 5.13 -17.26 -77.53
CA ASP A 28 4.39 -17.96 -76.48
C ASP A 28 5.31 -18.28 -75.29
N SER A 29 6.54 -18.74 -75.54
CA SER A 29 7.54 -18.98 -74.49
C SER A 29 7.92 -17.71 -73.74
N LYS A 30 8.03 -16.56 -74.43
CA LYS A 30 8.31 -15.27 -73.79
C LYS A 30 7.13 -14.82 -72.93
N VAL A 31 5.92 -14.94 -73.45
CA VAL A 31 4.68 -14.58 -72.76
C VAL A 31 4.53 -15.41 -71.48
N VAL A 32 4.68 -16.73 -71.57
CA VAL A 32 4.65 -17.63 -70.39
C VAL A 32 5.71 -17.22 -69.37
N ARG A 33 6.95 -16.97 -69.81
CA ARG A 33 8.05 -16.58 -68.91
C ARG A 33 7.80 -15.24 -68.23
N GLU A 34 7.27 -14.25 -68.95
CA GLU A 34 6.91 -12.95 -68.38
C GLU A 34 5.76 -13.09 -67.37
N TYR A 35 4.75 -13.91 -67.67
CA TYR A 35 3.66 -14.19 -66.73
C TYR A 35 4.17 -14.89 -65.47
N GLU A 36 5.02 -15.91 -65.61
CA GLU A 36 5.62 -16.61 -64.47
C GLU A 36 6.49 -15.67 -63.61
N THR A 37 7.25 -14.78 -64.25
CA THR A 37 8.09 -13.80 -63.56
C THR A 37 7.23 -12.82 -62.74
N LYS A 38 6.19 -12.24 -63.36
CA LYS A 38 5.26 -11.35 -62.67
C LYS A 38 4.52 -12.06 -61.53
N LEU A 39 4.07 -13.29 -61.76
CA LEU A 39 3.42 -14.10 -60.75
C LEU A 39 4.36 -14.40 -59.57
N PHE A 40 5.64 -14.67 -59.84
CA PHE A 40 6.65 -14.90 -58.81
C PHE A 40 6.91 -13.63 -58.00
N GLU A 41 7.06 -12.47 -58.66
CA GLU A 41 7.23 -11.18 -58.00
C GLU A 41 6.04 -10.82 -57.10
N GLU A 42 4.82 -10.99 -57.57
CA GLU A 42 3.61 -10.78 -56.75
C GLU A 42 3.59 -11.73 -55.55
N LYS A 43 3.85 -13.03 -55.76
CA LYS A 43 3.93 -14.02 -54.67
C LYS A 43 5.01 -13.67 -53.66
N ALA A 44 6.17 -13.16 -54.10
CA ALA A 44 7.25 -12.74 -53.22
C ALA A 44 6.83 -11.53 -52.37
N LYS A 45 6.25 -10.50 -52.99
CA LYS A 45 5.70 -9.32 -52.28
C LYS A 45 4.62 -9.70 -51.27
N TYR A 46 3.69 -10.57 -51.64
CA TYR A 46 2.66 -11.06 -50.72
C TYR A 46 3.25 -11.81 -49.53
N LYS A 47 4.23 -12.70 -49.75
CA LYS A 47 4.92 -13.41 -48.66
C LYS A 47 5.64 -12.45 -47.72
N GLU A 48 6.30 -11.42 -48.26
CA GLU A 48 6.96 -10.39 -47.47
C GLU A 48 5.96 -9.60 -46.63
N GLN A 49 4.85 -9.16 -47.21
CA GLN A 49 3.78 -8.46 -46.49
C GLN A 49 3.17 -9.32 -45.37
N ILE A 50 2.92 -10.60 -45.64
CA ILE A 50 2.43 -11.55 -44.62
C ILE A 50 3.48 -11.74 -43.53
N GLY A 51 4.76 -11.89 -43.88
CA GLY A 51 5.86 -12.00 -42.92
C GLY A 51 5.96 -10.77 -42.02
N ALA A 52 5.89 -9.57 -42.60
CA ALA A 52 5.88 -8.31 -41.87
C ALA A 52 4.66 -8.19 -40.94
N MET A 53 3.47 -8.60 -41.40
CA MET A 53 2.24 -8.59 -40.61
C MET A 53 2.33 -9.57 -39.43
N ILE A 54 2.81 -10.80 -39.65
CA ILE A 54 3.03 -11.79 -38.59
C ILE A 54 4.05 -11.28 -37.58
N GLY A 55 5.13 -10.64 -38.04
CA GLY A 55 6.13 -10.03 -37.16
C GLY A 55 5.53 -8.97 -36.24
N ARG A 56 4.69 -8.08 -36.80
CA ARG A 56 3.97 -7.06 -36.02
C ARG A 56 2.98 -7.68 -35.04
N MET A 57 2.21 -8.70 -35.45
CA MET A 57 1.26 -9.37 -34.55
C MET A 57 1.95 -10.04 -33.37
N LYS A 58 3.10 -10.70 -33.58
CA LYS A 58 3.91 -11.27 -32.48
C LYS A 58 4.46 -10.20 -31.55
N ALA A 59 4.96 -9.09 -32.10
CA ALA A 59 5.43 -7.97 -31.30
C ALA A 59 4.31 -7.35 -30.44
N PHE A 60 3.09 -7.22 -31.00
CA PHE A 60 1.93 -6.80 -30.23
C PHE A 60 1.56 -7.80 -29.14
N GLU A 61 1.54 -9.09 -29.43
CA GLU A 61 1.22 -10.11 -28.44
C GLU A 61 2.20 -10.09 -27.25
N GLU A 62 3.50 -9.92 -27.53
CA GLU A 62 4.51 -9.81 -26.48
C GLU A 62 4.35 -8.51 -25.67
N ALA A 63 4.07 -7.38 -26.34
CA ALA A 63 3.79 -6.12 -25.66
C ALA A 63 2.52 -6.20 -24.79
N PHE A 64 1.46 -6.85 -25.27
CA PHE A 64 0.23 -7.08 -24.51
C PHE A 64 0.47 -7.97 -23.29
N LYS A 65 1.23 -9.06 -23.43
CA LYS A 65 1.59 -9.93 -22.29
C LYS A 65 2.38 -9.14 -21.24
N LYS A 66 3.41 -8.40 -21.65
CA LYS A 66 4.20 -7.55 -20.73
C LYS A 66 3.34 -6.51 -20.03
N ARG A 67 2.41 -5.87 -20.78
CA ARG A 67 1.49 -4.88 -20.23
C ARG A 67 0.53 -5.51 -19.22
N ALA A 68 -0.07 -6.65 -19.54
CA ALA A 68 -0.99 -7.34 -18.64
C ALA A 68 -0.32 -7.70 -17.31
N TYR A 69 0.89 -8.26 -17.32
CA TYR A 69 1.64 -8.55 -16.10
C TYR A 69 1.99 -7.28 -15.30
N SER A 70 2.38 -6.19 -15.98
CA SER A 70 2.65 -4.92 -15.30
C SER A 70 1.38 -4.31 -14.69
N GLU A 71 0.23 -4.49 -15.33
CA GLU A 71 -1.03 -3.93 -14.88
C GLU A 71 -1.60 -4.70 -13.69
N GLU A 72 -1.51 -6.03 -13.67
CA GLU A 72 -1.84 -6.83 -12.48
C GLU A 72 -1.02 -6.38 -11.27
N ALA A 73 0.29 -6.21 -11.44
CA ALA A 73 1.16 -5.76 -10.36
C ALA A 73 0.76 -4.37 -9.82
N VAL A 74 0.46 -3.42 -10.72
CA VAL A 74 0.00 -2.08 -10.34
C VAL A 74 -1.36 -2.14 -9.64
N GLN A 75 -2.30 -2.98 -10.10
CA GLN A 75 -3.61 -3.12 -9.47
C GLN A 75 -3.48 -3.66 -8.04
N HIS A 76 -2.63 -4.67 -7.81
CA HIS A 76 -2.36 -5.20 -6.47
C HIS A 76 -1.75 -4.15 -5.54
N SER A 77 -0.73 -3.41 -6.01
CA SER A 77 -0.09 -2.34 -5.24
C SER A 77 -1.07 -1.22 -4.86
N GLN A 78 -1.92 -0.80 -5.80
CA GLN A 78 -2.96 0.21 -5.55
C GLN A 78 -4.03 -0.30 -4.57
N ALA A 79 -4.45 -1.55 -4.69
CA ALA A 79 -5.41 -2.15 -3.76
C ALA A 79 -4.86 -2.19 -2.33
N LEU A 80 -3.59 -2.59 -2.18
CA LEU A 80 -2.90 -2.59 -0.89
C LEU A 80 -2.80 -1.17 -0.31
N TRP A 81 -2.41 -0.19 -1.13
CA TRP A 81 -2.31 1.20 -0.70
C TRP A 81 -3.67 1.74 -0.24
N ARG A 82 -4.74 1.54 -1.02
CA ARG A 82 -6.10 1.96 -0.65
C ARG A 82 -6.55 1.31 0.66
N ALA A 83 -6.32 0.01 0.83
CA ALA A 83 -6.68 -0.72 2.04
C ALA A 83 -5.91 -0.19 3.26
N SER A 84 -4.61 0.07 3.14
CA SER A 84 -3.79 0.66 4.20
C SER A 84 -4.19 2.09 4.54
N GLN A 85 -4.55 2.90 3.54
CA GLN A 85 -5.05 4.26 3.75
C GLN A 85 -6.40 4.25 4.49
N ALA A 86 -7.31 3.36 4.09
CA ALA A 86 -8.60 3.18 4.77
C ALA A 86 -8.40 2.77 6.24
N LEU A 87 -7.43 1.90 6.53
CA LEU A 87 -7.07 1.53 7.90
C LEU A 87 -6.59 2.74 8.71
N VAL A 88 -5.64 3.53 8.19
CA VAL A 88 -5.13 4.72 8.88
C VAL A 88 -6.24 5.74 9.15
N LEU A 89 -7.13 5.96 8.18
CA LEU A 89 -8.27 6.86 8.37
C LEU A 89 -9.22 6.34 9.45
N ARG A 90 -9.50 5.03 9.47
CA ARG A 90 -10.37 4.40 10.47
C ARG A 90 -9.79 4.52 11.88
N VAL A 91 -8.49 4.30 12.05
CA VAL A 91 -7.81 4.44 13.34
C VAL A 91 -7.91 5.89 13.86
N LYS A 92 -7.93 6.87 12.96
CA LYS A 92 -8.07 8.30 13.32
C LYS A 92 -9.50 8.75 13.56
N SER A 93 -10.51 8.11 12.98
CA SER A 93 -11.89 8.60 12.98
C SER A 93 -12.74 8.20 14.18
N ALA A 94 -12.30 7.27 15.04
CA ALA A 94 -13.11 6.74 16.14
C ALA A 94 -13.19 7.69 17.34
N LEU A 95 -14.16 8.61 17.33
CA LEU A 95 -14.30 9.66 18.36
C LEU A 95 -14.95 9.16 19.65
N THR A 96 -15.97 8.30 19.56
CA THR A 96 -16.71 7.82 20.73
C THR A 96 -16.50 6.32 20.92
N HIS A 97 -16.67 5.80 22.14
CA HIS A 97 -16.67 4.35 22.41
C HIS A 97 -17.68 3.58 21.55
N GLN A 98 -18.78 4.21 21.13
CA GLN A 98 -19.78 3.62 20.23
C GLN A 98 -19.30 3.53 18.77
N ASP A 99 -18.33 4.35 18.40
CA ASP A 99 -17.74 4.39 17.05
C ASP A 99 -16.57 3.41 16.90
N VAL A 100 -16.07 2.86 18.02
CA VAL A 100 -14.98 1.90 18.03
C VAL A 100 -15.48 0.58 17.43
N LYS A 101 -14.97 0.26 16.25
CA LYS A 101 -15.29 -0.98 15.53
C LYS A 101 -14.05 -1.87 15.44
N PRO A 102 -14.24 -3.21 15.42
CA PRO A 102 -13.14 -4.16 15.24
C PRO A 102 -12.36 -3.89 13.94
N LEU A 103 -11.03 -4.01 13.99
CA LEU A 103 -10.15 -3.78 12.83
C LEU A 103 -9.86 -5.06 12.01
N ARG A 104 -10.42 -6.20 12.42
CA ARG A 104 -10.14 -7.51 11.81
C ARG A 104 -10.41 -7.55 10.31
N GLU A 105 -11.52 -6.99 9.85
CA GLU A 105 -11.92 -7.06 8.44
C GLU A 105 -10.92 -6.33 7.53
N GLU A 106 -10.40 -5.20 7.99
CA GLU A 106 -9.47 -4.34 7.26
C GLU A 106 -8.08 -4.94 7.22
N VAL A 107 -7.62 -5.53 8.32
CA VAL A 107 -6.34 -6.26 8.36
C VAL A 107 -6.40 -7.50 7.45
N GLU A 108 -7.53 -8.22 7.44
CA GLU A 108 -7.75 -9.33 6.51
C GLU A 108 -7.83 -8.87 5.04
N ALA A 109 -8.44 -7.72 4.77
CA ALA A 109 -8.47 -7.12 3.43
C ALA A 109 -7.08 -6.73 2.92
N ILE A 110 -6.23 -6.17 3.80
CA ILE A 110 -4.82 -5.88 3.51
C ILE A 110 -4.06 -7.18 3.20
N LYS A 111 -4.24 -8.21 4.04
CA LYS A 111 -3.60 -9.52 3.86
C LYS A 111 -4.00 -10.21 2.55
N LYS A 112 -5.26 -10.04 2.11
CA LYS A 112 -5.75 -10.55 0.80
C LYS A 112 -5.23 -9.76 -0.39
N SER A 113 -5.02 -8.45 -0.21
CA SER A 113 -4.55 -7.54 -1.27
C SER A 113 -3.05 -7.64 -1.50
N ALA A 114 -2.30 -8.03 -0.46
CA ALA A 114 -0.87 -8.27 -0.56
C ALA A 114 -0.55 -9.53 -1.37
N ALA A 115 0.56 -9.50 -2.11
CA ALA A 115 1.09 -10.69 -2.74
C ALA A 115 1.46 -11.73 -1.68
N LYS A 116 1.19 -13.02 -1.95
CA LYS A 116 1.47 -14.12 -0.99
C LYS A 116 2.96 -14.23 -0.59
N SER A 117 3.85 -13.65 -1.39
CA SER A 117 5.30 -13.64 -1.17
C SER A 117 5.79 -12.49 -0.27
N ASP A 118 4.92 -11.53 0.08
CA ASP A 118 5.32 -10.36 0.85
C ASP A 118 5.40 -10.71 2.36
N THR A 119 6.61 -11.04 2.79
CA THR A 119 6.90 -11.39 4.19
C THR A 119 6.69 -10.19 5.12
N PHE A 120 6.94 -8.96 4.65
CA PHE A 120 6.80 -7.77 5.47
C PHE A 120 5.35 -7.56 5.88
N VAL A 121 4.42 -7.56 4.91
CA VAL A 121 2.99 -7.38 5.21
C VAL A 121 2.48 -8.48 6.13
N GLN A 122 2.91 -9.74 5.93
CA GLN A 122 2.51 -10.84 6.81
C GLN A 122 3.00 -10.67 8.25
N THR A 123 4.27 -10.25 8.44
CA THR A 123 4.82 -10.01 9.77
C THR A 123 4.12 -8.86 10.48
N VAL A 124 3.85 -7.74 9.78
CA VAL A 124 3.16 -6.59 10.37
C VAL A 124 1.71 -6.93 10.69
N CYS A 125 1.00 -7.64 9.80
CA CYS A 125 -0.36 -8.12 10.08
C CYS A 125 -0.42 -9.06 11.31
N ALA A 126 0.62 -9.86 11.55
CA ALA A 126 0.70 -10.73 12.72
C ALA A 126 1.09 -9.99 14.02
N ALA A 127 1.76 -8.84 13.90
CA ALA A 127 2.19 -8.03 15.04
C ALA A 127 1.06 -7.18 15.65
N PHE A 128 -0.11 -7.09 15.00
CA PHE A 128 -1.23 -6.32 15.55
C PHE A 128 -1.73 -6.90 16.89
N PRO A 129 -1.99 -6.05 17.89
CA PRO A 129 -2.55 -6.51 19.16
C PRO A 129 -3.95 -7.10 18.97
N ILE A 130 -4.22 -8.22 19.64
CA ILE A 130 -5.50 -8.95 19.56
C ILE A 130 -6.68 -8.06 20.01
N GLU A 131 -6.42 -7.16 20.96
CA GLU A 131 -7.39 -6.20 21.48
C GLU A 131 -7.89 -5.25 20.38
N ALA A 132 -6.98 -4.73 19.55
CA ALA A 132 -7.34 -3.88 18.41
C ALA A 132 -8.15 -4.64 17.35
N LEU A 133 -7.85 -5.91 17.12
CA LEU A 133 -8.57 -6.74 16.16
C LEU A 133 -9.99 -7.08 16.60
N THR A 134 -10.22 -7.23 17.90
CA THR A 134 -11.51 -7.69 18.47
C THR A 134 -12.40 -6.56 18.94
N LYS A 135 -11.86 -5.62 19.71
CA LYS A 135 -12.60 -4.50 20.28
C LYS A 135 -12.53 -3.25 19.42
N GLY A 136 -11.47 -3.11 18.61
CA GLY A 136 -11.16 -1.88 17.90
C GLY A 136 -10.23 -0.98 18.71
N VAL A 137 -9.99 0.22 18.18
CA VAL A 137 -9.02 1.17 18.75
C VAL A 137 -9.68 2.53 18.92
N TYR A 138 -9.41 3.19 20.05
CA TYR A 138 -9.82 4.57 20.30
C TYR A 138 -9.00 5.55 19.47
N SER A 139 -9.62 6.59 18.90
CA SER A 139 -8.82 7.65 18.27
C SER A 139 -8.01 8.44 19.31
N GLU A 140 -7.03 9.17 18.80
CA GLU A 140 -6.21 10.09 19.59
C GLU A 140 -7.06 11.13 20.35
N GLN A 141 -8.11 11.65 19.70
CA GLN A 141 -9.02 12.64 20.30
C GLN A 141 -9.84 12.00 21.43
N ALA A 142 -10.37 10.80 21.21
CA ALA A 142 -11.10 10.05 22.23
C ALA A 142 -10.23 9.76 23.46
N LEU A 143 -8.97 9.37 23.24
CA LEU A 143 -8.01 9.12 24.32
C LEU A 143 -7.70 10.39 25.11
N ARG A 144 -7.60 11.54 24.43
CA ARG A 144 -7.35 12.85 25.04
C ARG A 144 -8.50 13.33 25.90
N GLU A 145 -9.73 13.17 25.44
CA GLU A 145 -10.93 13.50 26.21
C GLU A 145 -11.03 12.62 27.45
N ARG A 146 -10.92 11.30 27.26
CA ARG A 146 -10.95 10.34 28.37
C ARG A 146 -9.80 10.52 29.36
N PHE A 147 -8.67 11.06 28.93
CA PHE A 147 -7.55 11.37 29.81
C PHE A 147 -7.94 12.40 30.88
N LEU A 148 -8.83 13.36 30.59
CA LEU A 148 -9.30 14.31 31.60
C LEU A 148 -9.99 13.61 32.78
N ASP A 149 -10.90 12.69 32.47
CA ASP A 149 -11.63 11.93 33.49
C ASP A 149 -10.71 11.02 34.29
N VAL A 150 -9.74 10.40 33.61
CA VAL A 150 -8.71 9.55 34.22
C VAL A 150 -7.79 10.39 35.10
N GLN A 151 -7.40 11.57 34.65
CA GLN A 151 -6.57 12.50 35.41
C GLN A 151 -7.29 12.93 36.70
N ASP A 152 -8.54 13.36 36.60
CA ASP A 152 -9.36 13.73 37.77
C ASP A 152 -9.51 12.54 38.75
N SER A 153 -9.73 11.34 38.22
CA SER A 153 -9.80 10.13 39.02
C SER A 153 -8.46 9.77 39.67
N ALA A 154 -7.34 9.95 38.96
CA ALA A 154 -6.01 9.71 39.48
C ALA A 154 -5.63 10.72 40.58
N TYR A 155 -6.03 12.00 40.45
CA TYR A 155 -5.86 13.01 41.50
C TYR A 155 -6.59 12.63 42.78
N ARG A 156 -7.82 12.12 42.68
CA ARG A 156 -8.62 11.70 43.85
C ARG A 156 -7.97 10.57 44.64
N VAL A 157 -7.14 9.74 43.99
CA VAL A 157 -6.57 8.51 44.57
C VAL A 157 -5.04 8.61 44.73
N ALA A 158 -4.47 9.81 44.61
CA ALA A 158 -3.02 10.04 44.62
C ALA A 158 -2.29 9.65 45.91
N LEU A 159 -2.95 9.71 47.08
CA LEU A 159 -2.34 9.31 48.36
C LEU A 159 -2.48 7.82 48.68
N VAL A 160 -3.15 7.05 47.84
CA VAL A 160 -3.44 5.64 48.11
C VAL A 160 -2.22 4.78 47.74
N PRO A 161 -1.60 4.06 48.69
CA PRO A 161 -0.45 3.19 48.41
C PRO A 161 -0.86 1.90 47.69
N GLU A 162 0.11 1.18 47.14
CA GLU A 162 -0.10 -0.07 46.36
C GLU A 162 -0.73 -1.20 47.18
N SER A 163 -0.49 -1.24 48.49
CA SER A 163 -1.01 -2.27 49.41
C SER A 163 -2.50 -2.12 49.74
N GLY A 164 -3.17 -1.13 49.14
CA GLY A 164 -4.53 -0.73 49.49
C GLY A 164 -4.55 0.34 50.59
N ALA A 165 -5.63 1.13 50.61
CA ALA A 165 -5.84 2.18 51.61
C ALA A 165 -7.05 1.85 52.49
N THR A 166 -6.99 2.28 53.75
CA THR A 166 -8.17 2.37 54.60
C THR A 166 -9.07 3.52 54.14
N LEU A 167 -10.38 3.40 54.37
CA LEU A 167 -11.38 4.39 53.95
C LEU A 167 -11.04 5.86 54.33
N PRO A 168 -10.50 6.15 55.54
CA PRO A 168 -10.10 7.52 55.88
C PRO A 168 -8.99 8.09 54.99
N ILE A 169 -8.04 7.26 54.53
CA ILE A 169 -6.95 7.69 53.65
C ILE A 169 -7.51 8.03 52.26
N VAL A 170 -8.45 7.23 51.75
CA VAL A 170 -9.14 7.50 50.49
C VAL A 170 -9.94 8.81 50.58
N PHE A 171 -10.63 9.03 51.70
CA PHE A 171 -11.37 10.28 51.95
C PHE A 171 -10.44 11.50 52.02
N LEU A 172 -9.31 11.39 52.73
CA LEU A 172 -8.29 12.44 52.79
C LEU A 172 -7.69 12.74 51.41
N SER A 173 -7.41 11.69 50.62
CA SER A 173 -6.93 11.81 49.24
C SER A 173 -7.91 12.58 48.36
N TYR A 174 -9.21 12.29 48.49
CA TYR A 174 -10.26 13.01 47.80
C TYR A 174 -10.33 14.47 48.24
N LEU A 175 -10.33 14.76 49.55
CA LEU A 175 -10.35 16.14 50.05
C LEU A 175 -9.12 16.94 49.60
N GLN A 176 -7.93 16.36 49.69
CA GLN A 176 -6.70 17.02 49.23
C GLN A 176 -6.79 17.36 47.74
N SER A 177 -7.34 16.46 46.91
CA SER A 177 -7.48 16.69 45.47
C SER A 177 -8.30 17.94 45.09
N LEU A 178 -9.20 18.40 45.97
CA LEU A 178 -10.01 19.61 45.76
C LEU A 178 -9.23 20.91 45.97
N PHE A 179 -8.19 20.89 46.81
CA PHE A 179 -7.40 22.09 47.17
C PHE A 179 -6.12 22.25 46.32
N ILE A 180 -5.83 21.32 45.42
CA ILE A 180 -4.64 21.38 44.56
C ILE A 180 -4.87 22.34 43.40
N ILE A 181 -4.02 23.37 43.32
CA ILE A 181 -3.98 24.28 42.17
C ILE A 181 -3.28 23.55 41.02
N ARG A 182 -4.01 23.36 39.93
CA ARG A 182 -3.55 22.66 38.72
C ARG A 182 -2.73 23.58 37.83
N GLY A 183 -1.68 23.05 37.21
CA GLY A 183 -0.92 23.72 36.14
C GLY A 183 0.19 24.65 36.63
N LEU A 184 0.70 24.43 37.84
CA LEU A 184 1.81 25.21 38.41
C LEU A 184 3.18 24.61 38.10
N SER A 185 3.26 23.34 37.71
CA SER A 185 4.54 22.75 37.32
C SER A 185 4.98 23.24 35.94
N GLY A 186 6.00 24.08 35.91
CA GLY A 186 6.69 24.47 34.68
C GLY A 186 7.50 23.31 34.14
N ILE A 187 7.34 22.99 32.87
CA ILE A 187 8.11 21.94 32.20
C ILE A 187 9.44 22.52 31.73
N SER A 188 10.54 21.90 32.14
CA SER A 188 11.88 22.32 31.74
C SER A 188 12.07 22.11 30.23
N ALA A 189 12.80 23.00 29.56
CA ALA A 189 13.13 22.86 28.15
C ALA A 189 13.91 21.55 27.86
N GLU A 190 14.61 21.01 28.85
CA GLU A 190 15.33 19.73 28.80
C GLU A 190 14.35 18.53 28.77
N GLU A 191 13.24 18.60 29.51
CA GLU A 191 12.19 17.56 29.52
C GLU A 191 11.41 17.52 28.20
N VAL A 192 11.31 18.65 27.48
CA VAL A 192 10.71 18.71 26.15
C VAL A 192 11.60 18.07 25.08
N ARG A 193 12.92 18.10 25.27
CA ARG A 193 13.89 17.51 24.33
C ARG A 193 14.16 16.02 24.60
N ASP A 194 13.46 15.41 25.54
CA ASP A 194 13.65 14.02 25.98
C ASP A 194 15.12 13.73 26.35
N GLU A 195 15.79 14.69 26.99
CA GLU A 195 17.19 14.54 27.41
C GLU A 195 17.29 13.61 28.64
N PRO A 196 18.27 12.68 28.68
CA PRO A 196 18.39 11.67 29.74
C PRO A 196 18.74 12.24 31.13
N THR A 197 19.03 13.53 31.22
CA THR A 197 19.29 14.28 32.47
C THR A 197 18.03 14.79 33.16
N ALA A 198 16.85 14.62 32.54
CA ALA A 198 15.58 14.96 33.16
C ALA A 198 15.43 14.22 34.50
N LYS A 199 15.20 14.98 35.59
CA LYS A 199 15.05 14.46 36.95
C LYS A 199 13.75 13.67 37.11
N LEU A 200 13.64 12.50 36.49
CA LEU A 200 12.44 11.65 36.55
C LEU A 200 12.19 11.05 37.95
N ASN A 201 13.24 10.83 38.74
CA ASN A 201 13.16 10.02 39.96
C ASN A 201 12.56 10.73 41.19
N ASN A 202 12.39 12.06 41.16
CA ASN A 202 11.91 12.83 42.32
C ASN A 202 10.53 13.46 42.08
N LEU A 203 9.81 13.01 41.05
CA LEU A 203 8.53 13.57 40.67
C LEU A 203 7.41 13.07 41.59
N ASN A 204 6.61 13.99 42.12
CA ASN A 204 5.41 13.65 42.86
C ASN A 204 4.31 13.17 41.89
N THR A 205 3.36 12.35 42.35
CA THR A 205 2.21 11.86 41.56
C THR A 205 1.48 12.98 40.83
N TYR A 206 1.29 14.13 41.49
CA TYR A 206 0.66 15.30 40.89
C TYR A 206 1.48 15.93 39.76
N GLU A 207 2.79 16.04 39.96
CA GLU A 207 3.72 16.56 38.96
C GLU A 207 3.82 15.65 37.73
N ILE A 208 3.69 14.33 37.93
CA ILE A 208 3.62 13.34 36.86
C ILE A 208 2.32 13.53 36.05
N LEU A 209 1.18 13.69 36.72
CA LEU A 209 -0.12 13.91 36.07
C LEU A 209 -0.16 15.22 35.26
N GLU A 210 0.45 16.30 35.76
CA GLU A 210 0.55 17.57 35.02
C GLU A 210 1.46 17.46 33.79
N ARG A 211 2.60 16.75 33.90
CA ARG A 211 3.46 16.48 32.74
C ARG A 211 2.76 15.63 31.70
N ALA A 212 2.11 14.54 32.13
CA ALA A 212 1.31 13.71 31.23
C ALA A 212 0.24 14.54 30.52
N ARG A 213 -0.46 15.42 31.24
CA ARG A 213 -1.46 16.32 30.66
C ARG A 213 -0.89 17.20 29.55
N TYR A 214 0.26 17.79 29.79
CA TYR A 214 0.92 18.65 28.80
C TYR A 214 1.25 17.91 27.50
N PHE A 215 1.75 16.68 27.58
CA PHE A 215 2.06 15.88 26.38
C PHE A 215 0.78 15.40 25.68
N VAL A 216 -0.26 15.06 26.44
CA VAL A 216 -1.60 14.72 25.92
C VAL A 216 -2.22 15.89 25.15
N ASP A 217 -2.12 17.11 25.67
CA ASP A 217 -2.63 18.32 25.01
C ASP A 217 -1.91 18.62 23.69
N ARG A 218 -0.68 18.12 23.52
CA ARG A 218 0.16 18.28 22.33
C ARG A 218 0.15 17.10 21.38
N SER A 219 -0.75 16.13 21.58
CA SER A 219 -0.82 14.91 20.76
C SER A 219 0.39 13.98 20.90
N ASP A 220 1.27 14.16 21.89
CA ASP A 220 2.38 13.25 22.15
C ASP A 220 1.97 12.20 23.19
N LEU A 221 1.21 11.21 22.73
CA LEU A 221 0.74 10.13 23.59
C LEU A 221 1.87 9.22 24.08
N LEU A 222 2.99 9.14 23.36
CA LEU A 222 4.12 8.30 23.74
C LEU A 222 4.77 8.83 25.02
N GLN A 223 5.09 10.13 25.05
CA GLN A 223 5.63 10.75 26.25
C GLN A 223 4.61 10.72 27.40
N ALA A 224 3.34 10.98 27.11
CA ALA A 224 2.28 10.88 28.11
C ALA A 224 2.25 9.50 28.78
N VAL A 225 2.30 8.41 28.00
CA VAL A 225 2.34 7.04 28.52
C VAL A 225 3.60 6.79 29.36
N LYS A 226 4.77 7.29 28.95
CA LYS A 226 6.00 7.18 29.76
C LYS A 226 5.81 7.81 31.14
N TYR A 227 5.29 9.03 31.22
CA TYR A 227 5.02 9.69 32.52
C TYR A 227 3.95 8.93 33.31
N MET A 228 2.85 8.52 32.69
CA MET A 228 1.79 7.77 33.37
C MET A 228 2.27 6.42 33.93
N ASN A 229 3.28 5.79 33.33
CA ASN A 229 3.90 4.58 33.86
C ASN A 229 4.76 4.81 35.11
N LEU A 230 5.17 6.05 35.39
CA LEU A 230 5.87 6.42 36.63
C LEU A 230 4.92 6.54 37.82
N LEU A 231 3.59 6.60 37.59
CA LEU A 231 2.61 6.62 38.66
C LEU A 231 2.71 5.35 39.50
N GLN A 232 2.40 5.50 40.80
CA GLN A 232 2.41 4.41 41.77
C GLN A 232 1.07 4.36 42.50
N GLY A 233 0.82 3.26 43.21
CA GLY A 233 -0.35 3.15 44.08
C GLY A 233 -1.69 3.16 43.34
N GLY A 234 -2.69 3.79 43.97
CA GLY A 234 -4.04 3.82 43.42
C GLY A 234 -4.19 4.67 42.15
N SER A 235 -3.36 5.71 41.95
CA SER A 235 -3.34 6.45 40.68
C SER A 235 -2.93 5.56 39.50
N LYS A 236 -1.93 4.69 39.69
CA LYS A 236 -1.50 3.72 38.68
C LYS A 236 -2.62 2.74 38.32
N ALA A 237 -3.35 2.26 39.33
CA ALA A 237 -4.46 1.33 39.12
C ALA A 237 -5.56 1.97 38.27
N VAL A 238 -5.95 3.21 38.58
CA VAL A 238 -6.96 3.97 37.84
C VAL A 238 -6.52 4.29 36.40
N SER A 239 -5.25 4.61 36.20
CA SER A 239 -4.73 4.95 34.87
C SER A 239 -4.34 3.76 34.01
N SER A 240 -4.17 2.57 34.58
CA SER A 240 -3.66 1.38 33.89
C SER A 240 -4.42 1.04 32.61
N GLN A 241 -5.75 1.11 32.67
CA GLN A 241 -6.60 0.85 31.51
C GLN A 241 -6.40 1.90 30.41
N TRP A 242 -6.29 3.18 30.79
CA TRP A 242 -6.04 4.23 29.82
C TRP A 242 -4.68 4.07 29.15
N VAL A 243 -3.65 3.69 29.91
CA VAL A 243 -2.32 3.41 29.40
C VAL A 243 -2.32 2.23 28.42
N ALA A 244 -3.01 1.13 28.76
CA ALA A 244 -3.13 -0.03 27.88
C ALA A 244 -3.79 0.34 26.53
N ASP A 245 -4.91 1.07 26.58
CA ASP A 245 -5.60 1.51 25.38
C ASP A 245 -4.77 2.48 24.53
N ALA A 246 -3.99 3.37 25.17
CA ALA A 246 -3.08 4.28 24.48
C ALA A 246 -1.91 3.54 23.81
N LEU A 247 -1.36 2.51 24.46
CA LEU A 247 -0.33 1.66 23.86
C LEU A 247 -0.87 0.91 22.64
N VAL A 248 -2.05 0.31 22.76
CA VAL A 248 -2.72 -0.37 21.63
C VAL A 248 -2.94 0.61 20.46
N TYR A 249 -3.33 1.86 20.74
CA TYR A 249 -3.42 2.89 19.70
C TYR A 249 -2.07 3.17 19.04
N LEU A 250 -1.00 3.37 19.81
CA LEU A 250 0.33 3.65 19.26
C LEU A 250 0.88 2.49 18.44
N GLU A 251 0.75 1.26 18.91
CA GLU A 251 1.15 0.05 18.18
C GLU A 251 0.39 -0.09 16.86
N THR A 252 -0.93 0.14 16.88
CA THR A 252 -1.76 0.03 15.67
C THR A 252 -1.51 1.17 14.69
N GLU A 253 -1.30 2.40 15.16
CA GLU A 253 -1.01 3.55 14.32
C GLU A 253 0.37 3.40 13.64
N THR A 254 1.39 2.97 14.38
CA THR A 254 2.73 2.73 13.83
C THR A 254 2.72 1.59 12.82
N ALA A 255 2.05 0.47 13.13
CA ALA A 255 1.89 -0.64 12.20
C ALA A 255 1.13 -0.22 10.91
N ALA A 256 0.04 0.54 11.04
CA ALA A 256 -0.73 1.03 9.91
C ALA A 256 0.07 2.01 9.03
N LYS A 257 0.83 2.93 9.65
CA LYS A 257 1.74 3.84 8.93
C LYS A 257 2.84 3.08 8.21
N ALA A 258 3.42 2.05 8.84
CA ALA A 258 4.46 1.21 8.23
C ALA A 258 3.92 0.45 7.00
N LEU A 259 2.70 -0.09 7.09
CA LEU A 259 2.02 -0.72 5.95
C LEU A 259 1.75 0.28 4.82
N LEU A 260 1.31 1.49 5.15
CA LEU A 260 1.06 2.55 4.16
C LEU A 260 2.35 2.99 3.47
N SER A 261 3.45 3.18 4.22
CA SER A 261 4.75 3.53 3.64
C SER A 261 5.30 2.41 2.76
N HIS A 262 5.11 1.17 3.18
CA HIS A 262 5.49 0.00 2.38
C HIS A 262 4.68 -0.05 1.08
N ALA A 263 3.35 0.05 1.15
CA ALA A 263 2.47 0.05 -0.01
C ALA A 263 2.80 1.20 -0.98
N ALA A 264 3.11 2.38 -0.45
CA ALA A 264 3.57 3.52 -1.25
C ALA A 264 4.89 3.20 -1.97
N SER A 265 5.88 2.63 -1.27
CA SER A 265 7.16 2.27 -1.89
C SER A 265 6.98 1.25 -3.03
N VAL A 266 6.14 0.24 -2.84
CA VAL A 266 5.85 -0.77 -3.88
C VAL A 266 5.13 -0.16 -5.07
N THR A 267 4.25 0.83 -4.85
CA THR A 267 3.50 1.51 -5.92
C THR A 267 4.39 2.45 -6.74
N PHE A 268 5.38 3.12 -6.14
CA PHE A 268 6.23 4.11 -6.81
C PHE A 268 7.52 3.54 -7.42
N VAL A 269 7.91 2.31 -7.05
CA VAL A 269 9.12 1.64 -7.57
C VAL A 269 8.82 0.87 -8.88
N GLN A 270 7.55 0.80 -9.30
CA GLN A 270 7.10 0.19 -10.57
C GLN A 270 6.86 1.24 -11.66
#